data_AF-A0A7J6EG76-F1
#
_entry.id   AF-A0A7J6EG76-F1
#
_cell.length_a   1.000
_cell.length_b   1.000
_cell.length_c   1.000
_cell.angle_alpha   90.00
_cell.angle_beta   90.00
_cell.angle_gamma   90.00
#
_symmetry.space_group_name_H-M   'P 1'
#
loop_
_entity.id
_entity.type
_entity.pdbx_description
1 polymer ?
#
loop_
_entity_poly.entity_id
_entity_poly.type
_entity_poly.pdbx_seq_one_letter_code
_entity_poly.pdbx_strand_id
1 'polypeptide(L)'
;MDFNNFGPPGIKFHPNDQEIIEFYVSNKNFNTHHLQPNLISDVMNLYDFHPQQLTDRYSPMNENEWYFYYEKDSSFLSQNNKRSNREGKNGTWLGDPKKPILNQQNIEIGFKRSLEFVESDEKLTQWNMIEYHLLESNNIQQCNWMLCKIYKTKSREMKTFTNEDKESNIKRQKLVQEEPTLESELNLYCNSFEDVEVGQESLPNSSTELKKDDEFETISAKFENLFRIN
;
A
#
# COMPACT_ATOMS: atom_id res chain seq x y z
N MET A 1 -3.78 -22.67 -10.53
CA MET A 1 -5.05 -22.50 -11.27
C MET A 1 -4.86 -21.26 -12.13
N ASP A 2 -5.12 -21.34 -13.43
CA ASP A 2 -4.77 -20.27 -14.38
C ASP A 2 -6.00 -19.41 -14.70
N PHE A 3 -5.89 -18.09 -14.50
CA PHE A 3 -6.94 -17.11 -14.78
C PHE A 3 -7.42 -17.09 -16.21
N ASN A 4 -6.55 -17.48 -17.15
CA ASN A 4 -6.85 -17.58 -18.57
C ASN A 4 -7.97 -18.58 -18.90
N ASN A 5 -8.46 -19.36 -17.93
CA ASN A 5 -9.45 -20.42 -18.15
C ASN A 5 -10.85 -20.16 -17.55
N PHE A 6 -11.08 -19.05 -16.84
CA PHE A 6 -12.37 -18.77 -16.18
C PHE A 6 -13.26 -17.74 -16.88
N GLY A 7 -12.73 -17.01 -17.87
CA GLY A 7 -13.46 -16.01 -18.65
C GLY A 7 -13.58 -16.37 -20.13
N PRO A 8 -14.52 -15.75 -20.86
CA PRO A 8 -14.51 -15.78 -22.32
C PRO A 8 -13.11 -15.43 -22.87
N PRO A 9 -12.66 -16.10 -23.95
CA PRO A 9 -11.38 -15.78 -24.57
C PRO A 9 -11.23 -14.28 -24.82
N GLY A 10 -10.16 -13.68 -24.28
CA GLY A 10 -9.88 -12.24 -24.41
C GLY A 10 -10.15 -11.40 -23.16
N ILE A 11 -10.85 -11.93 -22.15
CA ILE A 11 -10.95 -11.25 -20.84
C ILE A 11 -9.68 -11.54 -20.03
N LYS A 12 -8.95 -10.49 -19.69
CA LYS A 12 -7.71 -10.53 -18.91
C LYS A 12 -7.88 -9.72 -17.62
N PHE A 13 -7.09 -10.06 -16.61
CA PHE A 13 -7.08 -9.34 -15.35
C PHE A 13 -6.33 -8.01 -15.51
N HIS A 14 -7.01 -6.90 -15.76
CA HIS A 14 -6.36 -5.61 -15.98
C HIS A 14 -6.97 -4.50 -15.12
N PRO A 15 -6.91 -4.64 -13.77
CA PRO A 15 -7.49 -3.64 -12.90
C PRO A 15 -6.71 -2.33 -12.99
N ASN A 16 -7.42 -1.21 -12.89
CA ASN A 16 -6.81 0.10 -12.74
C ASN A 16 -6.36 0.33 -11.27
N ASP A 17 -5.60 1.40 -11.02
CA ASP A 17 -5.05 1.67 -9.69
C ASP A 17 -6.15 1.88 -8.62
N GLN A 18 -7.27 2.50 -8.98
CA GLN A 18 -8.41 2.70 -8.08
C GLN A 18 -9.05 1.35 -7.73
N GLU A 19 -9.31 0.49 -8.72
CA GLU A 19 -9.87 -0.86 -8.52
C GLU A 19 -8.96 -1.71 -7.64
N ILE A 20 -7.63 -1.61 -7.83
CA ILE A 20 -6.65 -2.29 -6.97
C ILE A 20 -6.86 -1.90 -5.50
N ILE A 21 -6.97 -0.61 -5.20
CA ILE A 21 -7.12 -0.13 -3.83
C ILE A 21 -8.51 -0.46 -3.27
N GLU A 22 -9.57 -0.03 -3.94
CA GLU A 22 -10.95 -0.12 -3.45
C GLU A 22 -11.47 -1.55 -3.40
N PHE A 23 -11.07 -2.40 -4.35
CA PHE A 23 -11.61 -3.76 -4.46
C PHE A 23 -10.63 -4.84 -4.01
N TYR A 24 -9.33 -4.74 -4.31
CA TYR A 24 -8.42 -5.85 -3.99
C TYR A 24 -7.72 -5.68 -2.64
N VAL A 25 -7.18 -4.49 -2.34
CA VAL A 25 -6.46 -4.23 -1.09
C VAL A 25 -7.43 -3.99 0.07
N SER A 26 -8.44 -3.15 -0.12
CA SER A 26 -9.47 -2.87 0.90
C SER A 26 -10.18 -4.14 1.36
N ASN A 27 -10.67 -4.96 0.42
CA ASN A 27 -11.35 -6.21 0.77
C ASN A 27 -10.43 -7.21 1.48
N LYS A 28 -9.13 -7.26 1.14
CA LYS A 28 -8.16 -8.12 1.83
C LYS A 28 -7.95 -7.68 3.28
N ASN A 29 -7.90 -6.36 3.53
CA ASN A 29 -7.68 -5.81 4.88
C ASN A 29 -8.93 -5.89 5.76
N PHE A 30 -10.13 -5.66 5.22
CA PHE A 30 -11.36 -5.56 6.00
C PHE A 30 -12.28 -6.78 5.89
N ASN A 31 -11.95 -7.76 5.03
CA ASN A 31 -12.78 -8.93 4.75
C ASN A 31 -14.23 -8.55 4.37
N THR A 32 -14.41 -7.40 3.70
CA THR A 32 -15.71 -6.79 3.36
C THR A 32 -16.43 -7.50 2.24
N HIS A 33 -15.70 -8.24 1.39
CA HIS A 33 -16.26 -9.05 0.34
C HIS A 33 -15.55 -10.40 0.24
N HIS A 34 -16.30 -11.44 -0.13
CA HIS A 34 -15.73 -12.72 -0.54
C HIS A 34 -15.02 -12.54 -1.89
N LEU A 35 -13.74 -12.12 -1.83
CA LEU A 35 -12.84 -12.24 -2.97
C LEU A 35 -12.89 -13.70 -3.45
N GLN A 36 -12.87 -13.90 -4.77
CA GLN A 36 -12.77 -15.24 -5.35
C GLN A 36 -11.59 -15.97 -4.66
N PRO A 37 -11.82 -17.11 -4.00
CA PRO A 37 -10.77 -17.79 -3.25
C PRO A 37 -9.59 -18.07 -4.16
N ASN A 38 -8.37 -17.72 -3.70
CA ASN A 38 -7.10 -17.98 -4.40
C ASN A 38 -6.90 -17.21 -5.71
N LEU A 39 -7.55 -16.04 -5.87
CA LEU A 39 -7.30 -15.19 -7.03
C LEU A 39 -5.84 -14.71 -7.08
N ILE A 40 -5.39 -14.14 -5.98
CA ILE A 40 -4.05 -13.58 -5.83
C ILE A 40 -3.37 -14.37 -4.71
N SER A 41 -2.10 -14.71 -4.91
CA SER A 41 -1.34 -15.51 -3.94
C SER A 41 -0.88 -14.66 -2.76
N ASP A 42 -1.02 -15.17 -1.55
CA ASP A 42 -0.48 -14.57 -0.33
C ASP A 42 1.01 -14.96 -0.18
N VAL A 43 1.90 -13.98 -0.03
CA VAL A 43 3.35 -14.18 0.09
C VAL A 43 3.90 -13.31 1.21
N MET A 44 4.31 -13.92 2.33
CA MET A 44 4.81 -13.20 3.50
C MET A 44 6.24 -12.67 3.33
N ASN A 45 7.07 -13.33 2.54
CA ASN A 45 8.50 -13.03 2.39
C ASN A 45 8.85 -12.65 0.94
N LEU A 46 8.01 -11.83 0.32
CA LEU A 46 8.12 -11.45 -1.09
C LEU A 46 9.49 -10.85 -1.43
N TYR A 47 10.05 -10.00 -0.56
CA TYR A 47 11.34 -9.35 -0.80
C TYR A 47 12.53 -10.28 -0.65
N ASP A 48 12.42 -11.41 0.04
CA ASP A 48 13.53 -12.35 0.24
C ASP A 48 13.88 -13.12 -1.04
N PHE A 49 12.98 -13.13 -2.02
CA PHE A 49 13.15 -13.84 -3.28
C PHE A 49 13.63 -12.93 -4.40
N HIS A 50 14.46 -13.50 -5.27
CA HIS A 50 14.72 -12.90 -6.57
C HIS A 50 13.42 -12.92 -7.40
N PRO A 51 13.08 -11.87 -8.19
CA PRO A 51 11.83 -11.82 -8.95
C PRO A 51 11.64 -13.02 -9.89
N GLN A 52 12.69 -13.52 -10.54
CA GLN A 52 12.62 -14.76 -11.34
C GLN A 52 12.17 -15.98 -10.52
N GLN A 53 12.61 -16.12 -9.27
CA GLN A 53 12.20 -17.24 -8.42
C GLN A 53 10.71 -17.18 -8.07
N LEU A 54 10.17 -15.96 -7.89
CA LEU A 54 8.74 -15.76 -7.70
C LEU A 54 7.97 -16.18 -8.95
N THR A 55 8.42 -15.74 -10.13
CA THR A 55 7.71 -16.07 -11.38
C THR A 55 7.83 -17.53 -11.79
N ASP A 56 8.89 -18.23 -11.38
CA ASP A 56 9.05 -19.67 -11.61
C ASP A 56 8.14 -20.49 -10.67
N ARG A 57 7.80 -19.94 -9.49
CA ARG A 57 6.97 -20.62 -8.48
C ARG A 57 5.48 -20.39 -8.67
N TYR A 58 5.09 -19.21 -9.17
CA TYR A 58 3.69 -18.80 -9.27
C TYR A 58 3.27 -18.61 -10.72
N SER A 59 2.09 -19.11 -11.09
CA SER A 59 1.50 -18.82 -12.41
C SER A 59 1.28 -17.32 -12.58
N PRO A 60 1.57 -16.75 -13.76
CA PRO A 60 1.26 -15.37 -14.01
C PRO A 60 -0.26 -15.18 -14.15
N MET A 61 -0.73 -13.98 -13.82
CA MET A 61 -2.13 -13.61 -13.94
C MET A 61 -2.45 -13.08 -15.34
N ASN A 62 -1.46 -12.46 -16.00
CA ASN A 62 -1.46 -12.09 -17.42
C ASN A 62 -0.25 -12.70 -18.14
N GLU A 63 0.13 -12.23 -19.33
CA GLU A 63 1.27 -12.79 -20.05
C GLU A 63 2.59 -12.68 -19.27
N ASN A 64 2.88 -11.52 -18.67
CA ASN A 64 4.14 -11.22 -17.98
C ASN A 64 3.91 -10.44 -16.66
N GLU A 65 2.76 -10.65 -16.02
CA GLU A 65 2.40 -9.92 -14.80
C GLU A 65 1.92 -10.90 -13.72
N TRP A 66 2.47 -10.70 -12.52
CA TRP A 66 2.14 -11.47 -11.33
C TRP A 66 1.64 -10.51 -10.26
N TYR A 67 0.64 -10.94 -9.52
CA TYR A 67 0.05 -10.18 -8.42
C TYR A 67 0.17 -11.01 -7.14
N PHE A 68 0.58 -10.34 -6.06
CA PHE A 68 0.79 -10.95 -4.76
C PHE A 68 0.21 -10.09 -3.67
N TYR A 69 -0.47 -10.71 -2.71
CA TYR A 69 -0.72 -10.08 -1.43
C TYR A 69 0.52 -10.22 -0.57
N TYR A 70 0.98 -9.09 -0.02
CA TYR A 70 2.11 -9.05 0.91
C TYR A 70 1.62 -8.52 2.24
N GLU A 71 1.88 -9.29 3.30
CA GLU A 71 1.61 -8.87 4.68
C GLU A 71 2.83 -8.14 5.23
N LYS A 72 2.63 -6.89 5.65
CA LYS A 72 3.62 -6.08 6.33
C LYS A 72 3.89 -6.72 7.68
N ASP A 73 5.11 -7.21 7.88
CA ASP A 73 5.55 -7.67 9.19
C ASP A 73 5.54 -6.50 10.19
N SER A 74 4.61 -6.52 11.14
CA SER A 74 4.49 -5.51 12.18
C SER A 74 5.68 -5.51 13.14
N SER A 75 6.44 -6.61 13.21
CA SER A 75 7.63 -6.74 14.08
C SER A 75 8.86 -6.06 13.48
N PHE A 76 8.95 -5.92 12.15
CA PHE A 76 10.06 -5.24 11.48
C PHE A 76 10.06 -3.72 11.72
N LEU A 77 8.89 -3.14 12.00
CA LEU A 77 8.74 -1.72 12.35
C LEU A 77 9.18 -1.39 13.80
N SER A 78 9.21 -2.39 14.70
CA SER A 78 9.45 -2.15 16.13
C SER A 78 10.93 -2.14 16.52
N GLN A 79 11.84 -2.76 15.76
CA GLN A 79 13.22 -2.97 16.24
C GLN A 79 14.32 -2.23 15.48
N ASN A 80 14.07 -1.73 14.27
CA ASN A 80 15.01 -0.83 13.61
C ASN A 80 14.27 0.06 12.62
N ASN A 81 14.30 1.37 12.84
CA ASN A 81 13.96 2.42 11.86
C ASN A 81 14.86 2.39 10.59
N LYS A 82 15.41 1.24 10.22
CA LYS A 82 15.93 0.97 8.88
C LYS A 82 14.72 0.60 8.04
N ARG A 83 14.13 1.60 7.36
CA ARG A 83 13.29 1.36 6.17
C ARG A 83 13.96 0.22 5.40
N SER A 84 13.30 -0.94 5.40
CA SER A 84 13.85 -2.25 5.03
C SER A 84 14.89 -2.15 3.92
N ASN A 85 16.11 -2.65 4.17
CA ASN A 85 16.99 -3.03 3.07
C ASN A 85 16.19 -4.00 2.21
N ARG A 86 15.68 -3.53 1.06
CA ARG A 86 14.98 -4.36 0.07
C ARG A 86 16.00 -5.20 -0.70
N GLU A 87 16.92 -5.82 0.04
CA GLU A 87 17.91 -6.76 -0.45
C GLU A 87 17.19 -8.08 -0.70
N GLY A 88 16.82 -8.30 -1.96
CA GLY A 88 16.42 -9.63 -2.38
C GLY A 88 17.64 -10.52 -2.51
N LYS A 89 17.41 -11.84 -2.63
CA LYS A 89 18.50 -12.76 -2.93
C LYS A 89 19.20 -12.32 -4.23
N ASN A 90 20.46 -11.91 -4.11
CA ASN A 90 21.34 -11.46 -5.19
C ASN A 90 20.92 -10.14 -5.88
N GLY A 91 20.23 -9.23 -5.18
CA GLY A 91 19.97 -7.90 -5.71
C GLY A 91 19.17 -7.00 -4.77
N THR A 92 18.83 -5.80 -5.22
CA THR A 92 18.14 -4.80 -4.42
C THR A 92 17.02 -4.16 -5.22
N TRP A 93 15.86 -3.98 -4.58
CA TRP A 93 14.79 -3.17 -5.15
C TRP A 93 15.00 -1.69 -4.84
N LEU A 94 15.09 -0.88 -5.90
CA LEU A 94 15.18 0.57 -5.82
C LEU A 94 13.79 1.17 -5.99
N GLY A 95 13.31 1.90 -4.99
CA GLY A 95 11.97 2.51 -5.00
C GLY A 95 12.00 3.98 -5.40
N ASP A 96 11.05 4.36 -6.25
CA ASP A 96 10.68 5.76 -6.48
C ASP A 96 9.88 6.33 -5.28
N PRO A 97 9.68 7.66 -5.21
CA PRO A 97 8.73 8.27 -4.29
C PRO A 97 7.30 7.74 -4.45
N LYS A 98 6.52 7.76 -3.36
CA LYS A 98 5.10 7.41 -3.35
C LYS A 98 4.32 8.33 -4.30
N LYS A 99 3.38 7.77 -5.03
CA LYS A 99 2.45 8.51 -5.90
C LYS A 99 1.03 8.28 -5.39
N PRO A 100 0.25 9.35 -5.11
CA PRO A 100 -1.11 9.20 -4.61
C PRO A 100 -2.00 8.51 -5.65
N ILE A 101 -2.95 7.72 -5.18
CA ILE A 101 -4.04 7.14 -5.95
C ILE A 101 -5.31 7.84 -5.51
N LEU A 102 -5.97 8.50 -6.46
CA LEU A 102 -7.20 9.24 -6.24
C LEU A 102 -8.40 8.43 -6.73
N ASN A 103 -9.51 8.51 -6.03
CA ASN A 103 -10.80 8.02 -6.51
C ASN A 103 -11.43 9.01 -7.52
N GLN A 104 -12.62 8.67 -8.00
CA GLN A 104 -13.38 9.51 -8.95
C GLN A 104 -13.74 10.91 -8.41
N GLN A 105 -13.72 11.11 -7.10
CA GLN A 105 -13.99 12.37 -6.41
C GLN A 105 -12.71 13.17 -6.11
N ASN A 106 -11.55 12.75 -6.63
CA ASN A 106 -10.22 13.30 -6.34
C ASN A 106 -9.80 13.19 -4.86
N ILE A 107 -10.36 12.23 -4.13
CA ILE A 107 -9.97 11.94 -2.75
C ILE A 107 -8.87 10.87 -2.80
N GLU A 108 -7.78 11.10 -2.06
CA GLU A 108 -6.72 10.11 -1.91
C GLU A 108 -7.22 8.90 -1.11
N ILE A 109 -7.15 7.73 -1.73
CA ILE A 109 -7.60 6.46 -1.15
C ILE A 109 -6.43 5.52 -0.84
N GLY A 110 -5.23 5.87 -1.31
CA GLY A 110 -4.03 5.07 -1.18
C GLY A 110 -2.88 5.66 -1.98
N PHE A 111 -1.77 4.93 -2.05
CA PHE A 111 -0.63 5.31 -2.87
C PHE A 111 -0.01 4.10 -3.54
N LYS A 112 0.72 4.34 -4.62
CA LYS A 112 1.59 3.34 -5.24
C LYS A 112 3.05 3.76 -5.20
N ARG A 113 3.93 2.76 -5.13
CA ARG A 113 5.37 2.95 -5.25
C ARG A 113 5.91 2.05 -6.36
N SER A 114 6.62 2.64 -7.32
CA SER A 114 7.31 1.88 -8.38
C SER A 114 8.70 1.47 -7.90
N LEU A 115 9.12 0.26 -8.25
CA LEU A 115 10.43 -0.27 -7.91
C LEU A 115 11.07 -0.96 -9.10
N GLU A 116 12.39 -0.83 -9.18
CA GLU A 116 13.24 -1.48 -10.17
C GLU A 116 14.24 -2.39 -9.47
N PHE A 117 14.43 -3.62 -9.98
CA PHE A 117 15.38 -4.56 -9.39
C PHE A 117 16.77 -4.41 -10.03
N VAL A 118 17.78 -4.26 -9.19
CA VAL A 118 19.19 -4.21 -9.57
C VAL A 118 19.89 -5.44 -9.00
N GLU A 119 20.60 -6.19 -9.84
CA GLU A 119 21.41 -7.33 -9.37
C GLU A 119 22.62 -6.88 -8.56
N SER A 120 23.14 -7.76 -7.70
CA SER A 120 24.31 -7.49 -6.86
C SER A 120 25.59 -7.17 -7.64
N ASP A 121 25.65 -7.53 -8.93
CA ASP A 121 26.73 -7.16 -9.84
C ASP A 121 26.51 -5.79 -10.51
N GLU A 122 25.61 -4.98 -9.95
CA GLU A 122 25.24 -3.66 -10.43
C GLU A 122 24.66 -3.69 -11.85
N LYS A 123 23.91 -4.74 -12.22
CA LYS A 123 23.13 -4.76 -13.47
C LYS A 123 21.68 -4.38 -13.22
N LEU A 124 21.22 -3.40 -13.99
CA LEU A 124 19.82 -3.03 -14.00
C LEU A 124 19.02 -4.05 -14.80
N THR A 125 18.06 -4.68 -14.13
CA THR A 125 17.27 -5.74 -14.75
C THR A 125 16.00 -5.18 -15.42
N GLN A 126 15.29 -6.06 -16.12
CA GLN A 126 13.97 -5.78 -16.68
C GLN A 126 12.84 -5.94 -15.65
N TRP A 127 13.16 -6.34 -14.43
CA TRP A 127 12.18 -6.61 -13.39
C TRP A 127 11.72 -5.32 -12.71
N ASN A 128 10.41 -5.19 -12.63
CA ASN A 128 9.74 -4.06 -12.01
C ASN A 128 8.72 -4.58 -11.01
N MET A 129 8.49 -3.80 -9.97
CA MET A 129 7.42 -4.01 -9.00
C MET A 129 6.63 -2.70 -8.82
N ILE A 130 5.33 -2.82 -8.61
CA ILE A 130 4.51 -1.74 -8.06
C ILE A 130 3.91 -2.24 -6.75
N GLU A 131 4.19 -1.52 -5.68
CA GLU A 131 3.53 -1.69 -4.37
C GLU A 131 2.29 -0.80 -4.34
N TYR A 132 1.15 -1.35 -3.91
CA TYR A 132 -0.11 -0.65 -3.75
C TYR A 132 -0.52 -0.67 -2.28
N HIS A 133 -0.59 0.50 -1.67
CA HIS A 133 -0.91 0.68 -0.27
C HIS A 133 -2.25 1.39 -0.12
N LEU A 134 -3.11 0.82 0.71
CA LEU A 134 -4.32 1.47 1.17
C LEU A 134 -3.96 2.60 2.15
N LEU A 135 -4.64 3.74 2.05
CA LEU A 135 -4.49 4.81 3.02
C LEU A 135 -5.21 4.39 4.32
N GLU A 136 -4.49 4.36 5.44
CA GLU A 136 -5.09 4.04 6.74
C GLU A 136 -6.06 5.15 7.13
N SER A 137 -7.34 4.83 7.29
CA SER A 137 -8.28 5.72 7.97
C SER A 137 -7.95 5.75 9.45
N ASN A 138 -8.15 6.89 10.12
CA ASN A 138 -7.86 7.16 11.55
C ASN A 138 -8.46 6.16 12.58
N ASN A 139 -9.16 5.12 12.15
CA ASN A 139 -9.81 4.11 12.97
C ASN A 139 -9.00 2.81 13.01
N ILE A 140 -8.04 2.73 13.95
CA ILE A 140 -7.59 1.57 14.77
C ILE A 140 -7.18 0.23 14.07
N GLN A 141 -7.56 -0.06 12.82
CA GLN A 141 -7.13 -1.26 12.10
C GLN A 141 -5.88 -0.97 11.27
N GLN A 142 -4.76 -1.56 11.69
CA GLN A 142 -3.53 -1.56 10.90
C GLN A 142 -3.81 -2.26 9.56
N CYS A 143 -3.61 -1.55 8.47
CA CYS A 143 -3.73 -2.11 7.13
C CYS A 143 -2.46 -2.92 6.85
N ASN A 144 -2.45 -4.16 7.32
CA ASN A 144 -1.28 -5.04 7.25
C ASN A 144 -1.04 -5.57 5.84
N TRP A 145 -2.06 -5.61 4.98
CA TRP A 145 -1.94 -6.17 3.64
C TRP A 145 -1.76 -5.08 2.59
N MET A 146 -0.79 -5.29 1.69
CA MET A 146 -0.62 -4.54 0.44
C MET A 146 -0.69 -5.48 -0.76
N LEU A 147 -0.87 -4.91 -1.95
CA LEU A 147 -0.80 -5.66 -3.21
C LEU A 147 0.48 -5.29 -3.96
N CYS A 148 1.23 -6.30 -4.39
CA CYS A 148 2.43 -6.13 -5.20
C CYS A 148 2.19 -6.69 -6.61
N LYS A 149 2.43 -5.86 -7.63
CA LYS A 149 2.46 -6.27 -9.03
C LYS A 149 3.91 -6.41 -9.48
N ILE A 150 4.35 -7.61 -9.89
CA ILE A 150 5.68 -7.86 -10.47
C ILE A 150 5.54 -8.10 -11.97
N TYR A 151 6.42 -7.50 -12.78
CA TYR A 151 6.41 -7.67 -14.23
C TYR A 151 7.79 -7.46 -14.87
N LYS A 152 7.94 -7.94 -16.12
CA LYS A 152 9.11 -7.69 -16.98
C LYS A 152 8.81 -6.65 -18.04
N THR A 153 9.64 -5.61 -18.13
CA THR A 153 9.58 -4.65 -19.24
C THR A 153 10.28 -5.21 -20.47
N LYS A 154 9.53 -5.46 -21.55
CA LYS A 154 10.04 -6.09 -22.79
C LYS A 154 11.04 -5.20 -23.58
N SER A 155 11.01 -3.88 -23.37
CA SER A 155 11.76 -2.89 -24.17
C SER A 155 13.04 -2.38 -23.53
N ARG A 156 13.37 -2.78 -22.29
CA ARG A 156 14.57 -2.32 -21.59
C ARG A 156 15.71 -3.30 -21.81
N GLU A 157 16.80 -2.87 -22.43
CA GLU A 157 18.03 -3.68 -22.45
C GLU A 157 18.67 -3.68 -21.06
N MET A 158 19.21 -4.84 -20.65
CA MET A 158 19.99 -4.92 -19.43
C MET A 158 21.23 -4.05 -19.60
N LYS A 159 21.40 -3.07 -18.72
CA LYS A 159 22.55 -2.17 -18.73
C LYS A 159 23.29 -2.22 -17.40
N THR A 160 24.59 -1.95 -17.45
CA THR A 160 25.38 -1.70 -16.24
C THR A 160 24.86 -0.45 -15.55
N PHE A 161 24.69 -0.51 -14.24
CA PHE A 161 24.25 0.60 -13.42
C PHE A 161 25.36 1.65 -13.35
N THR A 162 25.16 2.76 -14.05
CA THR A 162 26.18 3.79 -14.22
C THR A 162 26.32 4.65 -12.95
N ASN A 163 27.40 5.42 -12.84
CA ASN A 163 27.56 6.37 -11.73
C ASN A 163 26.43 7.42 -11.71
N GLU A 164 25.93 7.84 -12.88
CA GLU A 164 24.77 8.74 -12.98
C GLU A 164 23.48 8.08 -12.45
N ASP A 165 23.28 6.79 -12.72
CA ASP A 165 22.17 6.01 -12.17
C ASP A 165 22.28 5.91 -10.63
N LYS A 166 23.51 5.75 -10.10
CA LYS A 166 23.78 5.73 -8.64
C LYS A 166 23.45 7.07 -8.00
N GLU A 167 23.91 8.18 -8.57
CA GLU A 167 23.60 9.52 -8.05
C GLU A 167 22.09 9.82 -8.09
N SER A 168 21.43 9.45 -9.17
CA SER A 168 19.98 9.58 -9.32
C SER A 168 19.24 8.75 -8.29
N ASN A 169 19.70 7.53 -8.03
CA ASN A 169 19.16 6.66 -6.99
C ASN A 169 19.36 7.24 -5.58
N ILE A 170 20.54 7.80 -5.26
CA ILE A 170 20.77 8.48 -3.97
C ILE A 170 19.76 9.63 -3.77
N LYS A 171 19.51 10.43 -4.82
CA LYS A 171 18.51 11.50 -4.78
C LYS A 171 17.10 10.94 -4.52
N ARG A 172 16.70 9.88 -5.23
CA ARG A 172 15.40 9.21 -5.03
C ARG A 172 15.26 8.65 -3.62
N GLN A 173 16.28 7.95 -3.12
CA GLN A 173 16.26 7.40 -1.76
C GLN A 173 16.17 8.49 -0.70
N LYS A 174 16.82 9.63 -0.91
CA LYS A 174 16.69 10.80 -0.03
C LYS A 174 15.24 11.33 -0.02
N LEU A 175 14.61 11.46 -1.19
CA LEU A 175 13.20 11.86 -1.29
C LEU A 175 12.27 10.89 -0.55
N VAL A 176 12.46 9.58 -0.74
CA VAL A 176 11.70 8.54 -0.03
C VAL A 176 11.91 8.62 1.49
N GLN A 177 13.12 9.04 1.92
CA GLN A 177 13.41 9.19 3.35
C GLN A 177 12.76 10.43 3.97
N GLU A 178 12.62 11.50 3.19
CA GLU A 178 12.02 12.78 3.58
C GLU A 178 10.49 12.80 3.44
N GLU A 179 9.87 11.74 2.86
CA GLU A 179 8.42 11.59 2.84
C GLU A 179 7.86 11.64 4.28
N PRO A 180 6.82 12.46 4.52
CA PRO A 180 6.21 12.56 5.83
C PRO A 180 5.69 11.19 6.27
N THR A 181 6.03 10.81 7.49
CA THR A 181 5.48 9.61 8.13
C THR A 181 4.00 9.82 8.40
N LEU A 182 3.21 8.75 8.43
CA LEU A 182 1.78 8.81 8.82
C LEU A 182 1.59 9.59 10.13
N GLU A 183 2.51 9.42 11.09
CA GLU A 183 2.53 10.14 12.35
C GLU A 183 2.76 11.66 12.19
N SER A 184 3.61 12.07 11.24
CA SER A 184 3.80 13.48 10.92
C SER A 184 2.64 14.10 10.13
N GLU A 185 1.97 13.34 9.26
CA GLU A 185 0.76 13.77 8.55
C GLU A 185 -0.41 13.93 9.53
N LEU A 186 -0.58 12.99 10.48
CA LEU A 186 -1.54 13.07 11.58
C LEU A 186 -1.27 14.28 12.50
N ASN A 187 -0.02 14.55 12.85
CA ASN A 187 0.33 15.71 13.68
C ASN A 187 0.05 17.04 12.96
N LEU A 188 0.32 17.15 11.65
CA LEU A 188 -0.06 18.34 10.88
C LEU A 188 -1.59 18.53 10.84
N TYR A 189 -2.34 17.44 10.69
CA TYR A 189 -3.79 17.49 10.69
C TYR A 189 -4.34 17.89 12.07
N CYS A 190 -3.88 17.27 13.17
CA CYS A 190 -4.28 17.63 14.53
C CYS A 190 -3.96 19.09 14.86
N ASN A 191 -2.76 19.55 14.49
CA ASN A 191 -2.35 20.95 14.70
C ASN A 191 -3.18 21.94 13.87
N SER A 192 -3.80 21.51 12.77
CA SER A 192 -4.70 22.36 11.96
C SER A 192 -6.09 22.57 12.59
N PHE A 193 -6.45 21.80 13.63
CA PHE A 193 -7.69 21.96 14.39
C PHE A 193 -7.50 22.66 15.74
N GLU A 194 -6.26 22.85 16.20
CA GLU A 194 -5.96 23.53 17.49
C GLU A 194 -6.08 25.06 17.43
N ASP A 195 -6.22 25.67 16.24
CA ASP A 195 -6.39 27.12 16.06
C ASP A 195 -7.84 27.62 16.16
N VAL A 196 -8.81 26.76 16.51
CA VAL A 196 -10.16 27.21 16.84
C VAL A 196 -10.23 27.53 18.33
N GLU A 197 -9.97 28.80 18.68
CA GLU A 197 -10.24 29.33 20.02
C GLU A 197 -11.72 29.12 20.40
N VAL A 198 -12.00 28.05 21.14
CA VAL A 198 -13.28 27.87 21.82
C VAL A 198 -13.27 28.81 23.02
N GLY A 199 -13.99 29.92 22.90
CA GLY A 199 -14.26 30.83 24.00
C GLY A 199 -14.81 30.08 25.21
N GLN A 200 -14.18 30.28 26.37
CA GLN A 200 -14.59 29.68 27.63
C GLN A 200 -15.92 30.30 28.09
N GLU A 201 -17.03 29.59 27.92
CA GLU A 201 -18.18 29.73 28.82
C GLU A 201 -18.17 28.56 29.82
N SER A 202 -18.11 28.93 31.09
CA SER A 202 -18.08 28.03 32.23
C SER A 202 -19.48 27.53 32.58
N LEU A 203 -19.62 26.22 32.75
CA LEU A 203 -20.77 25.60 33.42
C LEU A 203 -20.30 24.56 34.45
N PRO A 204 -21.10 24.31 35.50
CA PRO A 204 -20.60 24.06 36.85
C PRO A 204 -20.30 22.59 37.14
N ASN A 205 -19.39 22.41 38.09
CA ASN A 205 -19.04 21.13 38.71
C ASN A 205 -20.28 20.37 39.20
N SER A 206 -20.41 19.12 38.75
CA SER A 206 -21.18 18.09 39.44
C SER A 206 -20.60 16.73 39.09
N SER A 207 -19.97 16.11 40.09
CA SER A 207 -19.52 14.73 40.11
C SER A 207 -20.69 13.77 39.94
N THR A 208 -20.65 12.91 38.92
CA THR A 208 -21.30 11.60 38.89
C THR A 208 -20.70 10.75 37.78
N GLU A 209 -19.99 9.68 38.15
CA GLU A 209 -19.71 8.55 37.25
C GLU A 209 -21.03 7.95 36.79
N LEU A 210 -21.24 7.73 35.48
CA LEU A 210 -22.11 6.69 34.90
C LEU A 210 -21.92 6.58 33.35
N LYS A 211 -21.30 5.45 32.98
CA LYS A 211 -21.49 4.55 31.80
C LYS A 211 -21.12 5.03 30.37
N LYS A 212 -20.13 4.31 29.81
CA LYS A 212 -19.54 4.41 28.46
C LYS A 212 -20.35 3.77 27.32
N ASP A 213 -21.56 3.29 27.58
CA ASP A 213 -22.26 2.44 26.61
C ASP A 213 -23.28 3.20 25.72
N ASP A 214 -23.67 4.43 26.08
CA ASP A 214 -24.72 5.18 25.36
C ASP A 214 -24.17 6.15 24.27
N GLU A 215 -22.85 6.39 24.23
CA GLU A 215 -22.22 7.23 23.19
C GLU A 215 -22.05 6.50 21.85
N PHE A 216 -21.97 5.16 21.87
CA PHE A 216 -21.74 4.36 20.66
C PHE A 216 -22.98 4.28 19.75
N GLU A 217 -24.19 4.24 20.31
CA GLU A 217 -25.42 4.25 19.50
C GLU A 217 -25.66 5.61 18.84
N THR A 218 -25.28 6.71 19.51
CA THR A 218 -25.48 8.08 18.98
C THR A 218 -24.53 8.39 17.83
N ILE A 219 -23.30 7.85 17.86
CA ILE A 219 -22.31 8.02 16.77
C ILE A 219 -22.64 7.09 15.60
N SER A 220 -23.06 5.84 15.86
CA SER A 220 -23.48 4.90 14.83
C SER A 220 -24.72 5.41 14.06
N ALA A 221 -25.70 6.00 14.75
CA ALA A 221 -26.89 6.59 14.12
C ALA A 221 -26.61 7.86 13.29
N LYS A 222 -25.54 8.60 13.59
CA LYS A 222 -25.06 9.71 12.75
C LYS A 222 -24.36 9.22 11.48
N PHE A 223 -23.67 8.07 11.54
CA PHE A 223 -23.01 7.46 10.38
C PHE A 223 -23.99 6.81 9.39
N GLU A 224 -25.08 6.18 9.85
CA GLU A 224 -26.10 5.64 8.94
C GLU A 224 -26.83 6.71 8.12
N ASN A 225 -26.90 7.96 8.62
CA ASN A 225 -27.48 9.08 7.88
C ASN A 225 -26.54 9.73 6.86
N LEU A 226 -25.22 9.47 6.92
CA LEU A 226 -24.25 9.97 5.95
C LEU A 226 -24.12 9.07 4.71
N PHE A 227 -24.60 7.82 4.79
CA PHE A 227 -24.61 6.87 3.67
C PHE A 227 -26.02 6.56 3.11
N ARG A 228 -27.04 7.31 3.53
CA ARG A 228 -28.36 7.29 2.88
C ARG A 228 -28.61 8.58 2.09
N ILE A 229 -28.60 8.42 0.77
CA ILE A 229 -29.18 9.27 -0.29
C ILE A 229 -28.27 10.47 -0.67
N ASN A 230 -27.87 10.68 -1.94
CA ASN A 230 -28.44 10.29 -3.24
C ASN A 230 -27.54 9.39 -4.08
#